data_AF-A0A3N2HQZ0-F1
#
_entry.id   AF-A0A3N2HQZ0-F1
#
_cell.length_a   1.000
_cell.length_b   1.000
_cell.length_c   1.000
_cell.angle_alpha   90.00
_cell.angle_beta   90.00
_cell.angle_gamma   90.00
#
_symmetry.space_group_name_H-M   'P 1'
#
loop_
_entity.id
_entity.type
_entity.pdbx_description
1 polymer ?
#
loop_
_entity_poly.entity_id
_entity_poly.type
_entity_poly.pdbx_seq_one_letter_code
_entity_poly.pdbx_strand_id
1 'polypeptide(L)'
;MSGIRSMLRVRDGVGPRLLAPTGCRRVPVLRGGSALTRRRGREPADLPRAASLSVGGPSYRVRVPEPIAAWWARRQTSRGLAVPYPVGSYREAWASYPVLVRQYRPEHNSGVVLSQIPPAADVWLCWLCDAGHVFVATPDEQRHRPGRERRRSSWCPDCSELAKPRALPMRPPMAPAAVVRAQAAAVPGQTAWSDVADDRSTGGAVPAATTPLPRRRRSSSTGLPSTTPRVDAPPASGPAGEARPTRASRPTRASRPVCDKTPMLTTGTPFVSTCAPKPASAVEAELRAELSARLEFEPGLNAVRVGRPFFDHVEVWPDIVLSELRVAIEYDSTGRHGLEHVGHRETADRRKDAALRAAGWQVVRLRTGKLPSLGPHDLQLSGLTRQTVPRLLDELRAIRGPLLVDAYLRR
;
A
#
# COMPACT_ATOMS: atom_id res chain seq x y z
N MET A 1 -70.40 -29.15 -13.09
CA MET A 1 -70.49 -27.72 -12.72
C MET A 1 -69.07 -27.17 -12.73
N SER A 2 -68.61 -26.69 -13.88
CA SER A 2 -68.47 -25.25 -14.20
C SER A 2 -67.51 -24.57 -13.21
N GLY A 3 -66.24 -24.40 -13.57
CA GLY A 3 -65.75 -23.19 -14.27
C GLY A 3 -64.96 -22.34 -13.25
N ILE A 4 -63.90 -21.58 -13.52
CA ILE A 4 -63.51 -20.77 -14.67
C ILE A 4 -62.01 -20.41 -14.53
N ARG A 5 -61.30 -20.38 -15.66
CA ARG A 5 -59.99 -19.75 -15.88
C ARG A 5 -60.11 -18.21 -15.89
N SER A 6 -59.14 -17.49 -15.33
CA SER A 6 -58.79 -16.11 -15.77
C SER A 6 -57.35 -15.79 -15.35
N MET A 7 -56.42 -15.76 -16.31
CA MET A 7 -55.97 -14.56 -17.04
C MET A 7 -55.30 -13.51 -16.15
N LEU A 8 -53.98 -13.61 -15.99
CA LEU A 8 -53.15 -12.47 -15.60
C LEU A 8 -52.55 -11.85 -16.87
N ARG A 9 -53.04 -10.66 -17.21
CA ARG A 9 -52.49 -9.81 -18.27
C ARG A 9 -51.18 -9.19 -17.80
N VAL A 10 -50.18 -9.29 -18.67
CA VAL A 10 -48.95 -8.47 -18.66
C VAL A 10 -49.36 -7.01 -18.87
N ARG A 11 -48.89 -6.12 -17.99
CA ARG A 11 -48.87 -4.67 -18.22
C ARG A 11 -47.41 -4.22 -18.18
N ASP A 12 -46.95 -3.75 -19.33
CA ASP A 12 -45.73 -3.01 -19.52
C ASP A 12 -45.76 -1.65 -18.79
N GLY A 13 -44.57 -1.20 -18.40
CA GLY A 13 -44.23 0.23 -18.43
C GLY A 13 -44.37 1.00 -17.12
N VAL A 14 -43.23 1.24 -16.48
CA VAL A 14 -42.63 2.56 -16.18
C VAL A 14 -41.66 2.35 -15.01
N GLY A 15 -40.37 2.18 -15.33
CA GLY A 15 -39.29 2.11 -14.35
C GLY A 15 -38.91 3.52 -13.86
N PRO A 16 -38.50 3.68 -12.58
CA PRO A 16 -38.16 4.97 -12.02
C PRO A 16 -36.85 5.51 -12.61
N ARG A 17 -36.87 6.79 -13.01
CA ARG A 17 -35.69 7.56 -13.42
C ARG A 17 -34.69 7.63 -12.27
N LEU A 18 -33.54 6.96 -12.42
CA LEU A 18 -32.38 7.13 -11.56
C LEU A 18 -31.75 8.50 -11.82
N LEU A 19 -31.87 9.38 -10.82
CA LEU A 19 -31.11 10.62 -10.72
C LEU A 19 -29.62 10.29 -10.54
N ALA A 20 -28.79 10.76 -11.46
CA ALA A 20 -27.34 10.68 -11.35
C ALA A 20 -26.84 11.60 -10.21
N PRO A 21 -25.99 11.12 -9.29
CA PRO A 21 -25.28 12.01 -8.39
C PRO A 21 -24.14 12.70 -9.16
N THR A 22 -24.38 13.95 -9.53
CA THR A 22 -23.35 14.93 -9.84
C THR A 22 -22.42 15.11 -8.63
N GLY A 23 -21.13 14.82 -8.79
CA GLY A 23 -20.09 15.36 -7.89
C GLY A 23 -18.94 14.42 -7.55
N CYS A 24 -18.04 14.16 -8.49
CA CYS A 24 -16.66 13.79 -8.17
C CYS A 24 -15.73 14.69 -8.97
N ARG A 25 -15.24 15.75 -8.34
CA ARG A 25 -14.30 16.69 -8.97
C ARG A 25 -12.89 16.14 -8.90
N ARG A 26 -12.24 16.04 -10.06
CA ARG A 26 -10.79 15.94 -10.19
C ARG A 26 -10.19 17.35 -10.21
N VAL A 27 -9.06 17.56 -9.55
CA VAL A 27 -8.22 18.77 -9.73
C VAL A 27 -7.42 18.62 -11.03
N PRO A 28 -7.49 19.55 -12.00
CA PRO A 28 -6.76 19.42 -13.26
C PRO A 28 -5.30 19.86 -13.12
N VAL A 29 -4.39 19.07 -13.69
CA VAL A 29 -3.03 19.49 -14.04
C VAL A 29 -3.06 19.90 -15.52
N LEU A 30 -2.92 21.20 -15.78
CA LEU A 30 -2.89 21.77 -17.13
C LEU A 30 -1.59 21.40 -17.85
N ARG A 31 -1.69 20.84 -19.06
CA ARG A 31 -0.67 21.02 -20.11
C ARG A 31 -1.33 21.14 -21.48
N GLY A 32 -1.00 22.23 -22.16
CA GLY A 32 -1.47 22.59 -23.49
C GLY A 32 -0.85 21.74 -24.59
N GLY A 33 -1.58 21.63 -25.69
CA GLY A 33 -1.13 21.05 -26.95
C GLY A 33 -1.79 21.81 -28.09
N SER A 34 -0.99 22.55 -28.84
CA SER A 34 -1.39 23.33 -30.01
C SER A 34 -1.93 22.46 -31.13
N ALA A 35 -2.99 22.94 -31.76
CA ALA A 35 -3.50 22.45 -33.02
C ALA A 35 -2.54 22.83 -34.16
N LEU A 36 -2.22 21.86 -35.04
CA LEU A 36 -1.70 22.16 -36.37
C LEU A 36 -2.59 21.53 -37.44
N THR A 37 -3.04 22.41 -38.32
CA THR A 37 -3.87 22.22 -39.50
C THR A 37 -3.17 21.41 -40.61
N ARG A 38 -3.85 20.39 -41.15
CA ARG A 38 -3.47 19.69 -42.39
C ARG A 38 -3.74 20.59 -43.61
N ARG A 39 -2.69 20.93 -44.37
CA ARG A 39 -2.82 21.34 -45.78
C ARG A 39 -2.59 20.10 -46.67
N ARG A 40 -3.47 19.94 -47.67
CA ARG A 40 -3.41 18.93 -48.74
C ARG A 40 -2.51 19.45 -49.87
N GLY A 41 -1.70 18.56 -50.45
CA GLY A 41 -0.98 18.72 -51.72
C GLY A 41 -0.23 17.41 -51.99
N ARG A 42 -0.79 16.51 -52.83
CA ARG A 42 -0.57 16.31 -54.28
C ARG A 42 0.77 15.63 -54.58
N GLU A 43 0.65 14.34 -54.95
CA GLU A 43 1.66 13.40 -55.49
C GLU A 43 2.24 13.88 -56.83
N PRO A 44 3.48 13.45 -57.19
CA PRO A 44 3.55 12.31 -58.12
C PRO A 44 4.75 11.32 -57.95
N ALA A 45 4.46 10.08 -58.39
CA ALA A 45 5.25 9.11 -59.18
C ALA A 45 6.58 8.49 -58.67
N ASP A 46 6.50 7.16 -58.51
CA ASP A 46 7.41 6.06 -58.89
C ASP A 46 8.92 6.15 -58.59
N LEU A 47 9.36 5.36 -57.58
CA LEU A 47 10.64 4.64 -57.56
C LEU A 47 10.51 3.34 -56.70
N PRO A 48 11.27 2.26 -57.00
CA PRO A 48 10.94 0.91 -56.58
C PRO A 48 11.38 0.54 -55.15
N ARG A 49 10.39 0.01 -54.41
CA ARG A 49 10.41 -1.03 -53.36
C ARG A 49 11.79 -1.46 -52.80
N ALA A 50 12.30 -0.68 -51.83
CA ALA A 50 13.26 -1.18 -50.85
C ALA A 50 12.51 -1.90 -49.72
N ALA A 51 12.88 -3.15 -49.43
CA ALA A 51 12.34 -3.93 -48.33
C ALA A 51 12.70 -3.25 -46.99
N SER A 52 11.76 -2.46 -46.46
CA SER A 52 11.82 -1.98 -45.09
C SER A 52 11.59 -3.15 -44.15
N LEU A 53 12.67 -3.66 -43.56
CA LEU A 53 12.62 -4.49 -42.37
C LEU A 53 11.90 -3.71 -41.28
N SER A 54 10.61 -3.99 -41.11
CA SER A 54 9.81 -3.48 -40.01
C SER A 54 10.31 -4.16 -38.74
N VAL A 55 11.26 -3.53 -38.05
CA VAL A 55 11.56 -3.85 -36.65
C VAL A 55 10.38 -3.34 -35.83
N GLY A 56 9.30 -4.12 -35.84
CA GLY A 56 8.14 -3.94 -34.99
C GLY A 56 8.50 -4.29 -33.56
N GLY A 57 9.28 -3.45 -32.89
CA GLY A 57 9.41 -3.50 -31.44
C GLY A 57 8.03 -3.34 -30.82
N PRO A 58 7.64 -4.14 -29.80
CA PRO A 58 6.33 -4.03 -29.20
C PRO A 58 6.14 -2.62 -28.65
N SER A 59 5.24 -1.84 -29.27
CA SER A 59 4.80 -0.58 -28.70
C SER A 59 4.09 -0.93 -27.39
N TYR A 60 4.75 -0.71 -26.25
CA TYR A 60 4.10 -0.72 -24.97
C TYR A 60 3.15 0.49 -24.97
N ARG A 61 1.92 0.31 -25.45
CA ARG A 61 0.89 1.31 -25.18
C ARG A 61 0.67 1.28 -23.67
N VAL A 62 1.12 2.32 -22.99
CA VAL A 62 0.72 2.61 -21.61
C VAL A 62 -0.81 2.63 -21.61
N ARG A 63 -1.44 1.60 -21.04
CA ARG A 63 -2.89 1.57 -20.91
C ARG A 63 -3.27 2.62 -19.87
N VAL A 64 -3.98 3.64 -20.32
CA VAL A 64 -4.57 4.63 -19.43
C VAL A 64 -5.79 3.97 -18.79
N PRO A 65 -5.96 4.03 -17.46
CA PRO A 65 -7.13 3.44 -16.84
C PRO A 65 -8.41 4.15 -17.28
N GLU A 66 -9.46 3.37 -17.52
CA GLU A 66 -10.75 3.82 -18.06
C GLU A 66 -11.82 3.84 -16.95
N PRO A 67 -12.87 4.69 -17.04
CA PRO A 67 -14.04 4.57 -16.18
C PRO A 67 -14.69 3.18 -16.30
N ILE A 68 -15.21 2.64 -15.20
CA ILE A 68 -15.70 1.25 -15.15
C ILE A 68 -16.73 0.90 -16.23
N ALA A 69 -17.67 1.79 -16.55
CA ALA A 69 -18.66 1.56 -17.58
C ALA A 69 -18.02 1.38 -18.98
N ALA A 70 -17.05 2.23 -19.33
CA ALA A 70 -16.33 2.13 -20.60
C ALA A 70 -15.44 0.87 -20.65
N TRP A 71 -14.77 0.56 -19.54
CA TRP A 71 -13.99 -0.67 -19.40
C TRP A 71 -14.87 -1.90 -19.60
N TRP A 72 -16.05 -1.96 -18.97
CA TRP A 72 -16.98 -3.09 -19.08
C TRP A 72 -17.51 -3.25 -20.52
N ALA A 73 -17.96 -2.15 -21.14
CA ALA A 73 -18.43 -2.16 -22.53
C ALA A 73 -17.35 -2.67 -23.50
N ARG A 74 -16.11 -2.19 -23.36
CA ARG A 74 -14.98 -2.69 -24.15
C ARG A 74 -14.76 -4.18 -23.95
N ARG A 75 -14.90 -4.69 -22.71
CA ARG A 75 -14.76 -6.12 -22.42
C ARG A 75 -15.89 -6.94 -23.05
N GLN A 76 -17.13 -6.45 -23.04
CA GLN A 76 -18.26 -7.06 -23.74
C GLN A 76 -17.98 -7.20 -25.22
N THR A 77 -17.55 -6.13 -25.89
CA THR A 77 -17.18 -6.17 -27.30
C THR A 77 -16.01 -7.12 -27.56
N SER A 78 -14.92 -7.02 -26.77
CA SER A 78 -13.72 -7.82 -27.00
C SER A 78 -13.93 -9.32 -26.80
N ARG A 79 -14.91 -9.71 -25.98
CA ARG A 79 -15.20 -11.12 -25.70
C ARG A 79 -16.45 -11.64 -26.38
N GLY A 80 -17.23 -10.77 -27.04
CA GLY A 80 -18.52 -11.14 -27.63
C GLY A 80 -19.55 -11.62 -26.61
N LEU A 81 -19.45 -11.18 -25.35
CA LEU A 81 -20.30 -11.63 -24.25
C LEU A 81 -20.96 -10.44 -23.54
N ALA A 82 -22.26 -10.54 -23.26
CA ALA A 82 -22.95 -9.55 -22.43
C ALA A 82 -22.42 -9.50 -20.99
N VAL A 83 -21.93 -10.63 -20.46
CA VAL A 83 -21.25 -10.71 -19.17
C VAL A 83 -19.85 -11.27 -19.42
N PRO A 84 -18.81 -10.42 -19.59
CA PRO A 84 -17.47 -10.87 -20.01
C PRO A 84 -16.76 -11.73 -18.96
N TYR A 85 -17.15 -11.55 -17.69
CA TYR A 85 -16.65 -12.27 -16.54
C TYR A 85 -17.85 -12.60 -15.64
N PRO A 86 -18.25 -13.88 -15.50
CA PRO A 86 -19.27 -14.28 -14.53
C PRO A 86 -18.91 -13.85 -13.10
N VAL A 87 -19.92 -13.64 -12.25
CA VAL A 87 -19.70 -13.37 -10.82
C VAL A 87 -18.85 -14.49 -10.22
N GLY A 88 -17.76 -14.13 -9.54
CA GLY A 88 -16.82 -15.09 -8.96
C GLY A 88 -15.56 -15.36 -9.79
N SER A 89 -15.48 -14.89 -11.03
CA SER A 89 -14.33 -15.13 -11.94
C SER A 89 -12.95 -14.87 -11.30
N TYR A 90 -12.85 -13.84 -10.46
CA TYR A 90 -11.63 -13.43 -9.77
C TYR A 90 -11.73 -13.55 -8.25
N ARG A 91 -12.63 -14.41 -7.74
CA ARG A 91 -12.81 -14.60 -6.29
C ARG A 91 -11.50 -14.95 -5.58
N GLU A 92 -10.78 -15.94 -6.10
CA GLU A 92 -9.52 -16.39 -5.48
C GLU A 92 -8.44 -15.32 -5.54
N ALA A 93 -8.37 -14.57 -6.65
CA ALA A 93 -7.40 -13.49 -6.80
C ALA A 93 -7.63 -12.32 -5.82
N TRP A 94 -8.88 -12.09 -5.41
CA TRP A 94 -9.24 -11.11 -4.39
C TRP A 94 -9.25 -11.67 -2.96
N ALA A 95 -9.14 -12.99 -2.79
CA ALA A 95 -9.30 -13.64 -1.49
C ALA A 95 -8.25 -13.22 -0.45
N SER A 96 -7.05 -12.86 -0.90
CA SER A 96 -5.95 -12.37 -0.05
C SER A 96 -6.10 -10.88 0.36
N TYR A 97 -7.13 -10.18 -0.14
CA TYR A 97 -7.35 -8.74 0.11
C TYR A 97 -8.70 -8.45 0.79
N PRO A 98 -9.03 -9.11 1.93
CA PRO A 98 -10.37 -9.05 2.52
C PRO A 98 -10.81 -7.64 2.93
N VAL A 99 -9.86 -6.75 3.25
CA VAL A 99 -10.17 -5.35 3.57
C VAL A 99 -10.57 -4.56 2.33
N LEU A 100 -9.90 -4.78 1.19
CA LEU A 100 -10.28 -4.12 -0.05
C LEU A 100 -11.65 -4.58 -0.54
N VAL A 101 -11.97 -5.87 -0.35
CA VAL A 101 -13.31 -6.40 -0.62
C VAL A 101 -14.39 -5.65 0.18
N ARG A 102 -14.13 -5.29 1.45
CA ARG A 102 -15.07 -4.51 2.27
C ARG A 102 -15.22 -3.05 1.82
N GLN A 103 -14.20 -2.48 1.21
CA GLN A 103 -14.22 -1.11 0.70
C GLN A 103 -14.96 -0.97 -0.63
N TYR A 104 -15.12 -2.06 -1.38
CA TYR A 104 -15.78 -2.03 -2.67
C TYR A 104 -17.31 -2.07 -2.51
N ARG A 105 -18.00 -1.21 -3.28
CA ARG A 105 -19.47 -1.14 -3.34
C ARG A 105 -19.93 -1.21 -4.81
N PRO A 106 -20.62 -2.27 -5.25
CA PRO A 106 -21.12 -2.37 -6.63
C PRO A 106 -21.99 -1.18 -7.04
N GLU A 107 -22.72 -0.60 -6.10
CA GLU A 107 -23.62 0.54 -6.30
C GLU A 107 -22.87 1.80 -6.75
N HIS A 108 -21.61 1.97 -6.29
CA HIS A 108 -20.72 3.05 -6.75
C HIS A 108 -19.98 2.74 -8.05
N ASN A 109 -20.14 1.52 -8.57
CA ASN A 109 -19.35 0.96 -9.67
C ASN A 109 -20.26 0.33 -10.74
N SER A 110 -21.36 1.00 -11.08
CA SER A 110 -22.28 0.60 -12.16
C SER A 110 -22.86 -0.82 -12.02
N GLY A 111 -22.98 -1.34 -10.79
CA GLY A 111 -23.50 -2.68 -10.50
C GLY A 111 -22.53 -3.83 -10.79
N VAL A 112 -21.32 -3.55 -11.30
CA VAL A 112 -20.30 -4.58 -11.51
C VAL A 112 -19.74 -5.00 -10.16
N VAL A 113 -19.67 -6.30 -9.88
CA VAL A 113 -19.10 -6.78 -8.60
C VAL A 113 -17.59 -6.99 -8.72
N LEU A 114 -16.86 -6.81 -7.61
CA LEU A 114 -15.38 -6.85 -7.61
C LEU A 114 -14.81 -8.18 -8.15
N SER A 115 -15.49 -9.30 -7.91
CA SER A 115 -15.07 -10.62 -8.40
C SER A 115 -15.18 -10.78 -9.92
N GLN A 116 -15.74 -9.82 -10.64
CA GLN A 116 -15.73 -9.76 -12.11
C GLN A 116 -14.58 -8.89 -12.66
N ILE A 117 -13.80 -8.27 -11.77
CA ILE A 117 -12.74 -7.32 -12.13
C ILE A 117 -11.39 -7.97 -11.81
N PRO A 118 -10.50 -8.16 -12.79
CA PRO A 118 -9.15 -8.64 -12.53
C PRO A 118 -8.37 -7.67 -11.61
N PRO A 119 -7.58 -8.15 -10.64
CA PRO A 119 -6.76 -7.28 -9.78
C PRO A 119 -5.70 -6.42 -10.49
N ALA A 120 -5.39 -6.75 -11.75
CA ALA A 120 -4.46 -6.02 -12.61
C ALA A 120 -5.16 -5.20 -13.70
N ALA A 121 -6.48 -4.97 -13.59
CA ALA A 121 -7.22 -4.22 -14.59
C ALA A 121 -6.91 -2.73 -14.52
N ASP A 122 -6.63 -2.12 -15.68
CA ASP A 122 -6.55 -0.67 -15.86
C ASP A 122 -7.95 -0.04 -15.87
N VAL A 123 -8.61 0.00 -14.72
CA VAL A 123 -9.97 0.53 -14.54
C VAL A 123 -10.03 1.41 -13.30
N TRP A 124 -10.69 2.56 -13.42
CA TRP A 124 -10.99 3.41 -12.28
C TRP A 124 -12.20 2.89 -11.52
N LEU A 125 -12.02 2.63 -10.23
CA LEU A 125 -13.06 2.16 -9.32
C LEU A 125 -13.29 3.16 -8.19
N CYS A 126 -14.53 3.23 -7.72
CA CYS A 126 -14.92 3.98 -6.54
C CYS A 126 -14.82 3.08 -5.30
N TRP A 127 -14.05 3.50 -4.31
CA TRP A 127 -13.82 2.81 -3.04
C TRP A 127 -14.41 3.62 -1.90
N LEU A 128 -14.94 2.95 -0.88
CA LEU A 128 -15.47 3.53 0.36
C LEU A 128 -14.60 3.07 1.54
N CYS A 129 -13.89 3.98 2.19
CA CYS A 129 -13.10 3.61 3.38
C CYS A 129 -13.97 3.46 4.63
N ASP A 130 -13.41 2.88 5.70
CA ASP A 130 -14.12 2.66 6.97
C ASP A 130 -14.55 3.96 7.67
N ALA A 131 -13.94 5.10 7.32
CA ALA A 131 -14.34 6.43 7.81
C ALA A 131 -15.44 7.10 6.95
N GLY A 132 -15.92 6.43 5.90
CA GLY A 132 -17.00 6.93 5.03
C GLY A 132 -16.54 7.75 3.81
N HIS A 133 -15.24 7.99 3.62
CA HIS A 133 -14.76 8.72 2.44
C HIS A 133 -14.86 7.85 1.18
N VAL A 134 -15.44 8.42 0.12
CA VAL A 134 -15.49 7.84 -1.23
C VAL A 134 -14.35 8.42 -2.06
N PHE A 135 -13.53 7.57 -2.66
CA PHE A 135 -12.40 7.99 -3.49
C PHE A 135 -12.20 7.07 -4.69
N VAL A 136 -11.52 7.58 -5.73
CA VAL A 136 -11.28 6.86 -6.98
C VAL A 136 -9.84 6.36 -7.03
N ALA A 137 -9.65 5.08 -7.32
CA ALA A 137 -8.36 4.44 -7.51
C ALA A 137 -8.48 3.21 -8.40
N THR A 138 -7.40 2.84 -9.10
CA THR A 138 -7.33 1.55 -9.79
C THR A 138 -7.19 0.39 -8.79
N PRO A 139 -7.57 -0.86 -9.17
CA PRO A 139 -7.24 -2.07 -8.42
C PRO A 139 -5.77 -2.12 -7.97
N ASP A 140 -4.87 -1.75 -8.87
CA ASP A 140 -3.43 -1.81 -8.62
C ASP A 140 -2.98 -0.78 -7.58
N GLU A 141 -3.37 0.49 -7.73
CA GLU A 141 -3.06 1.55 -6.76
C GLU A 141 -3.61 1.21 -5.37
N GLN A 142 -4.83 0.69 -5.30
CA GLN A 142 -5.45 0.34 -4.02
C GLN A 142 -4.74 -0.82 -3.32
N ARG A 143 -4.27 -1.81 -4.09
CA ARG A 143 -3.45 -2.91 -3.57
C ARG A 143 -2.05 -2.47 -3.17
N HIS A 144 -1.48 -1.49 -3.87
CA HIS A 144 -0.06 -1.14 -3.73
C HIS A 144 0.22 0.02 -2.80
N ARG A 145 -0.80 0.77 -2.35
CA ARG A 145 -0.67 1.88 -1.39
C ARG A 145 0.37 2.94 -1.81
N PRO A 146 -0.05 4.11 -2.28
CA PRO A 146 0.85 5.25 -2.45
C PRO A 146 1.49 5.68 -1.11
N GLY A 147 2.83 5.65 -1.02
CA GLY A 147 3.61 6.28 0.07
C GLY A 147 4.54 5.35 0.86
N ARG A 148 5.55 5.95 1.52
CA ARG A 148 6.56 5.26 2.36
C ARG A 148 6.14 5.07 3.81
N GLU A 149 5.09 5.77 4.26
CA GLU A 149 4.76 5.89 5.68
C GLU A 149 3.87 4.73 6.16
N ARG A 150 4.34 3.96 7.14
CA ARG A 150 3.55 2.87 7.76
C ARG A 150 2.44 3.50 8.62
N ARG A 151 1.19 3.40 8.17
CA ARG A 151 -0.01 3.61 9.02
C ARG A 151 -0.82 2.33 9.10
N ARG A 152 -1.50 2.17 10.24
CA ARG A 152 -2.35 1.07 10.66
C ARG A 152 -3.79 1.20 10.09
N SER A 153 -3.94 1.42 8.78
CA SER A 153 -5.23 1.37 8.06
C SER A 153 -5.06 1.08 6.56
N SER A 154 -6.11 0.58 5.91
CA SER A 154 -6.23 0.51 4.45
C SER A 154 -6.22 1.92 3.85
N TRP A 155 -5.58 2.09 2.70
CA TRP A 155 -5.25 3.40 2.16
C TRP A 155 -6.50 4.16 1.67
N CYS A 156 -6.56 5.45 2.00
CA CYS A 156 -7.53 6.44 1.55
C CYS A 156 -6.83 7.81 1.53
N PRO A 157 -6.92 8.61 0.44
CA PRO A 157 -6.27 9.91 0.33
C PRO A 157 -6.68 10.89 1.45
N ASP A 158 -7.98 11.02 1.71
CA ASP A 158 -8.50 11.98 2.70
C ASP A 158 -8.05 11.62 4.12
N CYS A 159 -8.19 10.35 4.50
CA CYS A 159 -7.67 9.86 5.78
C CYS A 159 -6.16 10.07 5.90
N SER A 160 -5.42 9.95 4.80
CA SER A 160 -3.98 10.17 4.79
C SER A 160 -3.63 11.64 4.99
N GLU A 161 -4.39 12.58 4.42
CA GLU A 161 -4.18 14.01 4.60
C GLU A 161 -4.54 14.47 6.02
N LEU A 162 -5.70 14.03 6.52
CA LEU A 162 -6.15 14.32 7.89
C LEU A 162 -5.18 13.78 8.95
N ALA A 163 -4.45 12.71 8.64
CA ALA A 163 -3.50 12.09 9.54
C ALA A 163 -2.06 12.64 9.44
N LYS A 164 -1.76 13.63 8.60
CA LYS A 164 -0.45 14.30 8.61
C LYS A 164 -0.31 15.01 9.96
N PRO A 165 0.71 14.69 10.80
CA PRO A 165 0.87 15.39 12.06
C PRO A 165 0.97 16.89 11.76
N ARG A 166 0.09 17.67 12.38
CA ARG A 166 0.20 19.12 12.34
C ARG A 166 1.57 19.43 12.94
N ALA A 167 2.42 20.13 12.19
CA ALA A 167 3.72 20.55 12.71
C ALA A 167 3.46 21.26 14.03
N LEU A 168 3.85 20.64 15.14
CA LEU A 168 3.85 21.33 16.42
C LEU A 168 4.80 22.53 16.24
N PRO A 169 4.40 23.75 16.63
CA PRO A 169 5.33 24.86 16.60
C PRO A 169 6.60 24.41 17.32
N MET A 170 7.76 24.66 16.70
CA MET A 170 9.04 24.37 17.32
C MET A 170 9.00 24.92 18.74
N ARG A 171 9.15 24.02 19.72
CA ARG A 171 9.27 24.43 21.12
C ARG A 171 10.42 25.45 21.13
N PRO A 172 10.21 26.71 21.54
CA PRO A 172 11.33 27.63 21.69
C PRO A 172 12.36 26.93 22.60
N PRO A 173 13.67 27.11 22.34
CA PRO A 173 14.70 26.47 23.15
C PRO A 173 14.39 26.75 24.62
N MET A 174 14.37 25.70 25.43
CA MET A 174 14.17 25.84 26.87
C MET A 174 15.16 26.89 27.35
N ALA A 175 14.67 27.92 28.05
CA ALA A 175 15.55 28.88 28.68
C ALA A 175 16.57 28.11 29.54
N PRO A 176 17.85 28.52 29.55
CA PRO A 176 18.86 27.84 30.35
C PRO A 176 18.38 27.73 31.80
N ALA A 177 18.66 26.61 32.47
CA ALA A 177 18.15 26.28 33.80
C ALA A 177 18.34 27.40 34.86
N ALA A 178 19.31 28.30 34.63
CA ALA A 178 19.52 29.51 35.42
C ALA A 178 18.31 30.47 35.43
N VAL A 179 17.61 30.64 34.30
CA VAL A 179 16.44 31.54 34.17
C VAL A 179 15.22 30.98 34.91
N VAL A 180 15.03 29.66 34.86
CA VAL A 180 13.93 28.98 35.57
C VAL A 180 14.14 29.03 37.08
N ARG A 181 15.39 28.94 37.56
CA ARG A 181 15.73 29.08 38.99
C ARG A 181 15.56 30.52 39.51
N ALA A 182 15.89 31.53 38.70
CA ALA A 182 15.69 32.93 39.09
C ALA A 182 14.20 33.31 39.20
N GLN A 183 13.35 32.75 38.35
CA GLN A 183 11.89 32.99 38.40
C GLN A 183 11.21 32.26 39.57
N ALA A 184 11.71 31.09 39.98
CA ALA A 184 11.20 30.38 41.16
C ALA A 184 11.60 31.04 42.49
N ALA A 185 12.75 31.73 42.53
CA ALA A 185 13.22 32.46 43.72
C ALA A 185 12.53 33.84 43.90
N ALA A 186 11.80 34.31 42.90
CA ALA A 186 11.14 35.62 42.91
C ALA A 186 9.66 35.56 43.33
N VAL A 187 9.19 34.44 43.91
CA VAL A 187 7.85 34.34 44.53
C VAL A 187 8.01 34.42 46.05
N PRO A 188 7.78 35.58 46.69
CA PRO A 188 7.73 35.67 48.13
C PRO A 188 6.33 35.29 48.62
N GLY A 189 6.28 34.40 49.60
CA GLY A 189 5.08 34.18 50.42
C GLY A 189 4.29 32.93 50.03
N GLN A 190 4.62 31.82 50.68
CA GLN A 190 3.62 31.07 51.46
C GLN A 190 4.34 30.11 52.41
N THR A 191 4.37 30.55 53.66
CA THR A 191 4.68 29.79 54.87
C THR A 191 3.66 28.67 55.07
N ALA A 192 4.16 27.44 55.12
CA ALA A 192 4.06 26.53 56.27
C ALA A 192 2.69 26.11 56.86
N TRP A 193 2.42 24.79 56.76
CA TRP A 193 1.74 23.85 57.70
C TRP A 193 0.23 24.11 57.98
N SER A 194 -0.68 23.12 57.91
CA SER A 194 -0.73 21.93 58.78
C SER A 194 -1.78 20.90 58.31
N ASP A 195 -1.57 19.65 58.72
CA ASP A 195 -2.46 18.49 58.63
C ASP A 195 -3.84 18.68 59.29
N VAL A 196 -4.90 18.14 58.66
CA VAL A 196 -6.07 17.54 59.36
C VAL A 196 -6.63 16.40 58.49
N ALA A 197 -6.87 15.24 59.13
CA ALA A 197 -7.45 14.03 58.57
C ALA A 197 -8.98 13.98 58.66
N ASP A 198 -9.56 13.08 57.86
CA ASP A 198 -10.89 12.45 57.92
C ASP A 198 -12.17 13.31 57.93
N ASP A 199 -13.08 13.06 56.96
CA ASP A 199 -14.35 12.35 57.22
C ASP A 199 -15.11 12.05 55.92
N ARG A 200 -15.89 10.97 55.96
CA ARG A 200 -16.80 10.44 54.93
C ARG A 200 -18.03 11.33 54.74
N SER A 201 -18.56 11.29 53.51
CA SER A 201 -19.95 10.91 53.19
C SER A 201 -20.72 11.86 52.24
N THR A 202 -21.30 11.21 51.22
CA THR A 202 -22.57 11.50 50.53
C THR A 202 -22.77 12.80 49.73
N GLY A 203 -23.03 12.61 48.42
CA GLY A 203 -24.28 13.08 47.81
C GLY A 203 -24.19 14.20 46.76
N GLY A 204 -24.39 13.83 45.50
CA GLY A 204 -25.37 14.51 44.65
C GLY A 204 -24.93 15.64 43.71
N ALA A 205 -25.46 15.54 42.49
CA ALA A 205 -25.78 16.60 41.52
C ALA A 205 -24.69 17.08 40.54
N VAL A 206 -24.90 16.61 39.31
CA VAL A 206 -24.45 17.15 38.02
C VAL A 206 -25.09 18.55 37.79
N PRO A 207 -24.41 19.47 37.09
CA PRO A 207 -25.13 20.35 36.17
C PRO A 207 -24.61 20.26 34.74
N ALA A 208 -25.57 20.46 33.84
CA ALA A 208 -25.50 20.27 32.41
C ALA A 208 -24.88 21.44 31.64
N ALA A 209 -24.37 21.08 30.47
CA ALA A 209 -24.34 21.78 29.18
C ALA A 209 -24.43 23.32 29.14
N THR A 210 -23.42 23.93 28.52
CA THR A 210 -23.55 25.26 27.91
C THR A 210 -23.06 25.22 26.46
N THR A 211 -23.97 25.59 25.58
CA THR A 211 -23.87 25.68 24.10
C THR A 211 -22.91 26.79 23.65
N PRO A 212 -22.13 26.64 22.57
CA PRO A 212 -21.39 27.75 21.95
C PRO A 212 -22.20 28.47 20.85
N LEU A 213 -22.14 29.80 20.88
CA LEU A 213 -22.73 30.77 19.94
C LEU A 213 -22.08 30.75 18.53
N PRO A 214 -22.78 31.26 17.48
CA PRO A 214 -22.36 31.11 16.08
C PRO A 214 -21.46 32.23 15.53
N ARG A 215 -20.77 31.84 14.45
CA ARG A 215 -19.73 32.51 13.66
C ARG A 215 -20.13 33.88 13.09
N ARG A 216 -19.22 34.86 13.21
CA ARG A 216 -19.20 36.07 12.35
C ARG A 216 -18.45 35.80 11.04
N ARG A 217 -19.17 35.93 9.93
CA ARG A 217 -18.65 36.06 8.56
C ARG A 217 -17.87 37.38 8.43
N ARG A 218 -16.67 37.34 7.85
CA ARG A 218 -16.00 38.53 7.28
C ARG A 218 -16.13 38.47 5.76
N SER A 219 -16.64 39.57 5.23
CA SER A 219 -16.94 39.87 3.84
C SER A 219 -15.67 40.20 3.05
N SER A 220 -15.72 39.76 1.80
CA SER A 220 -14.80 40.02 0.71
C SER A 220 -14.90 41.48 0.25
N SER A 221 -13.77 42.15 0.01
CA SER A 221 -13.73 43.31 -0.88
C SER A 221 -12.82 42.98 -2.06
N THR A 222 -13.41 43.08 -3.24
CA THR A 222 -12.82 42.92 -4.57
C THR A 222 -12.17 44.23 -4.99
N GLY A 223 -10.87 44.21 -5.29
CA GLY A 223 -10.16 45.28 -5.99
C GLY A 223 -9.74 44.80 -7.38
N LEU A 224 -10.22 45.49 -8.41
CA LEU A 224 -9.80 45.40 -9.82
C LEU A 224 -8.37 45.96 -9.99
N PRO A 225 -7.66 45.60 -11.07
CA PRO A 225 -7.37 46.59 -12.13
C PRO A 225 -7.52 46.00 -13.56
N SER A 226 -8.15 46.69 -14.50
CA SER A 226 -7.64 47.79 -15.37
C SER A 226 -6.92 47.29 -16.63
N THR A 227 -7.48 47.69 -17.76
CA THR A 227 -7.20 47.37 -19.16
C THR A 227 -6.27 48.41 -19.83
N THR A 228 -5.84 48.07 -21.05
CA THR A 228 -5.29 48.90 -22.16
C THR A 228 -3.76 48.77 -22.41
N PRO A 229 -3.28 49.01 -23.66
CA PRO A 229 -2.71 47.95 -24.49
C PRO A 229 -1.25 48.23 -24.90
N ARG A 230 -0.55 47.25 -25.50
CA ARG A 230 0.82 47.43 -26.01
C ARG A 230 0.84 47.55 -27.53
N VAL A 231 1.67 48.48 -27.98
CA VAL A 231 1.92 48.95 -29.35
C VAL A 231 2.94 48.04 -30.07
N ASP A 232 2.78 47.90 -31.38
CA ASP A 232 3.61 47.11 -32.30
C ASP A 232 4.86 47.85 -32.84
N ALA A 233 5.81 47.05 -33.36
CA ALA A 233 6.89 47.29 -34.35
C ALA A 233 8.35 47.30 -33.84
N PRO A 234 9.38 46.99 -34.68
CA PRO A 234 9.53 45.95 -35.74
C PRO A 234 10.87 45.13 -35.57
N PRO A 235 11.27 44.21 -36.48
CA PRO A 235 12.39 43.28 -36.26
C PRO A 235 13.73 43.78 -36.83
N ALA A 236 14.84 43.37 -36.22
CA ALA A 236 16.19 43.52 -36.79
C ALA A 236 17.05 42.27 -36.56
N SER A 237 17.90 42.03 -37.55
CA SER A 237 18.68 40.84 -37.92
C SER A 237 19.78 40.44 -36.91
N GLY A 238 20.18 39.15 -36.95
CA GLY A 238 21.22 38.50 -36.10
C GLY A 238 22.68 38.96 -36.37
N PRO A 239 23.74 38.17 -36.08
CA PRO A 239 23.83 36.75 -35.71
C PRO A 239 24.80 36.45 -34.52
N ALA A 240 24.95 35.17 -34.15
CA ALA A 240 26.20 34.48 -33.74
C ALA A 240 25.92 33.36 -32.73
N GLY A 241 26.56 32.21 -32.94
CA GLY A 241 26.26 30.95 -32.29
C GLY A 241 26.42 30.95 -30.77
N GLU A 242 25.44 30.35 -30.11
CA GLU A 242 25.55 30.00 -28.70
C GLU A 242 25.23 28.52 -28.55
N ALA A 243 26.21 27.80 -28.00
CA ALA A 243 26.19 26.37 -27.83
C ALA A 243 24.94 25.93 -27.05
N ARG A 244 24.17 25.02 -27.65
CA ARG A 244 23.02 24.37 -27.03
C ARG A 244 23.48 23.72 -25.72
N PRO A 245 22.93 24.10 -24.54
CA PRO A 245 23.34 23.47 -23.29
C PRO A 245 22.99 21.98 -23.37
N THR A 246 24.02 21.14 -23.30
CA THR A 246 23.88 19.70 -23.17
C THR A 246 22.96 19.45 -21.98
N ARG A 247 21.78 18.90 -22.27
CA ARG A 247 20.78 18.54 -21.27
C ARG A 247 21.46 17.63 -20.25
N ALA A 248 21.79 18.18 -19.08
CA ALA A 248 22.46 17.45 -18.01
C ALA A 248 21.70 16.14 -17.80
N SER A 249 22.40 15.02 -17.99
CA SER A 249 21.87 13.70 -17.74
C SER A 249 21.24 13.71 -16.36
N ARG A 250 19.95 13.41 -16.29
CA ARG A 250 19.21 13.26 -15.03
C ARG A 250 20.06 12.36 -14.13
N PRO A 251 20.40 12.77 -12.90
CA PRO A 251 21.30 11.99 -12.07
C PRO A 251 20.78 10.57 -12.02
N THR A 252 21.61 9.63 -12.49
CA THR A 252 21.39 8.22 -12.25
C THR A 252 21.21 8.10 -10.76
N ARG A 253 20.14 7.40 -10.34
CA ARG A 253 19.81 7.17 -8.94
C ARG A 253 21.06 6.59 -8.29
N ALA A 254 21.86 7.43 -7.63
CA ALA A 254 23.06 7.03 -6.93
C ALA A 254 22.64 5.84 -6.05
N SER A 255 23.36 4.72 -6.19
CA SER A 255 23.13 3.55 -5.36
C SER A 255 23.07 4.03 -3.92
N ARG A 256 21.92 3.83 -3.28
CA ARG A 256 21.77 4.18 -1.87
C ARG A 256 22.90 3.50 -1.11
N PRO A 257 23.59 4.20 -0.19
CA PRO A 257 24.71 3.61 0.52
C PRO A 257 24.23 2.35 1.25
N VAL A 258 25.02 1.29 1.15
CA VAL A 258 24.79 0.06 1.91
C VAL A 258 25.10 0.36 3.38
N CYS A 259 24.32 -0.20 4.30
CA CYS A 259 24.50 -0.02 5.73
C CYS A 259 25.86 -0.57 6.19
N ASP A 260 26.66 0.27 6.85
CA ASP A 260 28.00 -0.08 7.35
C ASP A 260 27.97 -0.90 8.65
N LYS A 261 26.78 -1.13 9.24
CA LYS A 261 26.62 -1.87 10.50
C LYS A 261 26.63 -3.39 10.34
N THR A 262 26.49 -3.89 9.11
CA THR A 262 26.51 -5.33 8.87
C THR A 262 27.95 -5.83 9.02
N PRO A 263 28.24 -6.78 9.93
CA PRO A 263 29.60 -7.29 10.13
C PRO A 263 30.16 -7.96 8.87
N MET A 264 31.49 -7.94 8.71
CA MET A 264 32.17 -8.62 7.61
C MET A 264 32.21 -10.14 7.84
N LEU A 265 31.10 -10.79 7.55
CA LEU A 265 30.92 -12.24 7.64
C LEU A 265 30.87 -12.87 6.24
N THR A 266 31.16 -14.17 6.18
CA THR A 266 30.96 -14.97 4.96
C THR A 266 29.47 -15.06 4.60
N THR A 267 29.17 -15.12 3.31
CA THR A 267 27.79 -15.29 2.85
C THR A 267 27.20 -16.59 3.40
N GLY A 268 25.96 -16.54 3.87
CA GLY A 268 25.27 -17.65 4.52
C GLY A 268 25.48 -17.70 6.03
N THR A 269 26.40 -16.93 6.61
CA THR A 269 26.62 -16.95 8.07
C THR A 269 25.43 -16.32 8.80
N PRO A 270 24.83 -17.03 9.77
CA PRO A 270 23.82 -16.45 10.65
C PRO A 270 24.49 -15.63 11.75
N PHE A 271 23.83 -14.55 12.19
CA PHE A 271 24.35 -13.67 13.23
C PHE A 271 23.23 -12.86 13.89
N VAL A 272 23.58 -12.11 14.92
CA VAL A 272 22.71 -11.13 15.57
C VAL A 272 22.96 -9.75 14.95
N SER A 273 22.00 -9.26 14.17
CA SER A 273 22.02 -7.92 13.60
C SER A 273 21.37 -6.89 14.55
N THR A 274 22.03 -5.74 14.67
CA THR A 274 21.49 -4.53 15.31
C THR A 274 20.52 -3.75 14.41
N CYS A 275 20.52 -4.05 13.10
CA CYS A 275 19.63 -3.44 12.12
C CYS A 275 18.33 -4.22 11.93
N ALA A 276 18.26 -5.46 12.43
CA ALA A 276 17.06 -6.28 12.36
C ALA A 276 15.88 -5.54 13.02
N PRO A 277 14.71 -5.49 12.37
CA PRO A 277 13.49 -5.01 13.01
C PRO A 277 13.23 -5.78 14.30
N LYS A 278 12.72 -5.09 15.32
CA LYS A 278 12.23 -5.77 16.52
C LYS A 278 11.11 -6.73 16.14
N PRO A 279 11.03 -7.92 16.75
CA PRO A 279 9.90 -8.84 16.56
C PRO A 279 8.58 -8.09 16.72
N ALA A 280 7.70 -8.25 15.75
CA ALA A 280 6.57 -7.34 15.56
C ALA A 280 5.26 -7.91 16.11
N SER A 281 5.22 -9.21 16.41
CA SER A 281 4.00 -9.93 16.74
C SER A 281 4.14 -10.84 17.95
N ALA A 282 3.11 -10.86 18.82
CA ALA A 282 2.98 -11.87 19.87
C ALA A 282 2.92 -13.30 19.31
N VAL A 283 2.40 -13.45 18.08
CA VAL A 283 2.29 -14.75 17.40
C VAL A 283 3.66 -15.29 16.97
N GLU A 284 4.59 -14.42 16.57
CA GLU A 284 5.97 -14.82 16.29
C GLU A 284 6.67 -15.33 17.56
N ALA A 285 6.40 -14.69 18.70
CA ALA A 285 6.92 -15.11 19.99
C ALA A 285 6.32 -16.45 20.44
N GLU A 286 5.01 -16.64 20.27
CA GLU A 286 4.31 -17.90 20.56
C GLU A 286 4.84 -19.05 19.69
N LEU A 287 4.99 -18.83 18.37
CA LEU A 287 5.59 -19.81 17.46
C LEU A 287 7.01 -20.19 17.89
N ARG A 288 7.84 -19.19 18.24
CA ARG A 288 9.20 -19.43 18.72
C ARG A 288 9.20 -20.25 20.00
N ALA A 289 8.30 -19.95 20.94
CA ALA A 289 8.17 -20.68 22.20
C ALA A 289 7.75 -22.13 21.96
N GLU A 290 6.71 -22.37 21.14
CA GLU A 290 6.25 -23.73 20.82
C GLU A 290 7.31 -24.56 20.08
N LEU A 291 8.08 -23.93 19.18
CA LEU A 291 9.17 -24.60 18.49
C LEU A 291 10.31 -24.92 19.45
N SER A 292 10.70 -23.96 20.29
CA SER A 292 11.77 -24.14 21.29
C SER A 292 11.42 -25.19 22.34
N ALA A 293 10.14 -25.43 22.60
CA ALA A 293 9.70 -26.50 23.50
C ALA A 293 9.92 -27.91 22.92
N ARG A 294 10.05 -28.04 21.59
CA ARG A 294 10.15 -29.34 20.89
C ARG A 294 11.47 -29.55 20.16
N LEU A 295 12.17 -28.48 19.79
CA LEU A 295 13.40 -28.51 19.00
C LEU A 295 14.47 -27.65 19.68
N GLU A 296 15.69 -28.17 19.74
CA GLU A 296 16.90 -27.46 20.15
C GLU A 296 17.47 -26.68 18.97
N PHE A 297 17.67 -25.38 19.15
CA PHE A 297 18.34 -24.51 18.18
C PHE A 297 18.91 -23.27 18.89
N GLU A 298 19.94 -22.67 18.30
CA GLU A 298 20.62 -21.51 18.87
C GLU A 298 19.66 -20.31 19.02
N PRO A 299 19.45 -19.80 20.26
CA PRO A 299 18.59 -18.65 20.48
C PRO A 299 19.26 -17.35 20.01
N GLY A 300 18.45 -16.33 19.71
CA GLY A 300 18.94 -14.96 19.48
C GLY A 300 19.40 -14.63 18.05
N LEU A 301 19.68 -15.63 17.20
CA LEU A 301 19.98 -15.40 15.79
C LEU A 301 18.76 -14.78 15.07
N ASN A 302 18.99 -13.65 14.38
CA ASN A 302 17.93 -12.86 13.74
C ASN A 302 18.28 -12.39 12.32
N ALA A 303 19.47 -12.76 11.81
CA ALA A 303 19.94 -12.34 10.51
C ALA A 303 20.79 -13.40 9.82
N VAL A 304 20.80 -13.36 8.49
CA VAL A 304 21.68 -14.14 7.62
C VAL A 304 22.41 -13.20 6.67
N ARG A 305 23.73 -13.36 6.56
CA ARG A 305 24.58 -12.59 5.64
C ARG A 305 24.31 -13.03 4.19
N VAL A 306 24.00 -12.10 3.28
CA VAL A 306 23.68 -12.42 1.87
C VAL A 306 24.62 -11.78 0.86
N GLY A 307 25.00 -12.49 -0.19
CA GLY A 307 26.04 -12.04 -1.14
C GLY A 307 25.69 -10.78 -1.95
N ARG A 308 24.41 -10.40 -2.04
CA ARG A 308 23.94 -9.21 -2.77
C ARG A 308 23.09 -8.33 -1.86
N PRO A 309 23.10 -7.00 -2.05
CA PRO A 309 22.26 -6.10 -1.27
C PRO A 309 20.76 -6.44 -1.36
N PHE A 310 20.14 -6.60 -0.20
CA PHE A 310 18.70 -6.63 -0.01
C PHE A 310 18.27 -5.28 0.59
N PHE A 311 17.55 -4.49 -0.21
CA PHE A 311 17.39 -3.05 0.03
C PHE A 311 18.75 -2.36 0.23
N ASP A 312 18.94 -1.69 1.37
CA ASP A 312 20.14 -0.93 1.71
C ASP A 312 21.06 -1.76 2.64
N HIS A 313 20.87 -3.09 2.74
CA HIS A 313 21.60 -4.00 3.64
C HIS A 313 22.17 -5.20 2.89
N VAL A 314 23.23 -5.82 3.41
CA VAL A 314 23.78 -7.09 2.90
C VAL A 314 23.48 -8.26 3.85
N GLU A 315 22.31 -8.16 4.48
CA GLU A 315 21.73 -9.10 5.42
C GLU A 315 20.22 -9.22 5.18
N VAL A 316 19.66 -10.37 5.53
CA VAL A 316 18.23 -10.65 5.52
C VAL A 316 17.82 -11.08 6.93
N TRP A 317 16.59 -10.71 7.34
CA TRP A 317 16.08 -10.94 8.70
C TRP A 317 14.87 -11.90 8.69
N PRO A 318 15.08 -13.22 8.82
CA PRO A 318 13.99 -14.17 9.04
C PRO A 318 13.38 -14.06 10.44
N ASP A 319 12.13 -14.52 10.60
CA ASP A 319 11.49 -14.54 11.91
C ASP A 319 12.15 -15.55 12.85
N ILE A 320 12.54 -16.72 12.34
CA ILE A 320 13.32 -17.71 13.08
C ILE A 320 14.44 -18.25 12.19
N VAL A 321 15.64 -18.37 12.77
CA VAL A 321 16.85 -18.87 12.10
C VAL A 321 17.24 -20.21 12.75
N LEU A 322 17.15 -21.30 12.00
CA LEU A 322 17.61 -22.63 12.41
C LEU A 322 18.98 -22.88 11.76
N SER A 323 20.05 -22.54 12.47
CA SER A 323 21.38 -22.42 11.90
C SER A 323 21.97 -23.76 11.46
N GLU A 324 21.77 -24.79 12.29
CA GLU A 324 22.21 -26.17 12.14
C GLU A 324 21.50 -26.83 10.96
N LEU A 325 20.22 -26.53 10.79
CA LEU A 325 19.41 -27.02 9.67
C LEU A 325 19.56 -26.16 8.41
N ARG A 326 20.20 -24.99 8.47
CA ARG A 326 20.22 -24.01 7.36
C ARG A 326 18.80 -23.74 6.82
N VAL A 327 17.85 -23.55 7.73
CA VAL A 327 16.45 -23.22 7.41
C VAL A 327 16.09 -21.88 8.06
N ALA A 328 15.54 -20.99 7.24
CA ALA A 328 14.92 -19.74 7.67
C ALA A 328 13.39 -19.92 7.68
N ILE A 329 12.73 -19.54 8.77
CA ILE A 329 11.28 -19.61 8.90
C ILE A 329 10.70 -18.20 8.92
N GLU A 330 9.62 -18.00 8.18
CA GLU A 330 8.83 -16.78 8.15
C GLU A 330 7.39 -17.10 8.60
N TYR A 331 6.79 -16.23 9.39
CA TYR A 331 5.38 -16.25 9.72
C TYR A 331 4.67 -15.09 9.01
N ASP A 332 3.95 -15.40 7.95
CA ASP A 332 3.28 -14.40 7.14
C ASP A 332 1.78 -14.37 7.44
N SER A 333 1.24 -13.21 7.76
CA SER A 333 -0.20 -12.97 7.83
C SER A 333 -0.60 -11.83 6.93
N THR A 334 -1.86 -11.77 6.48
CA THR A 334 -2.33 -10.62 5.71
C THR A 334 -2.37 -9.31 6.53
N GLY A 335 -2.08 -9.41 7.83
CA GLY A 335 -2.12 -8.32 8.79
C GLY A 335 -3.54 -7.83 9.04
N ARG A 336 -3.69 -6.89 9.99
CA ARG A 336 -5.00 -6.28 10.30
C ARG A 336 -5.68 -5.67 9.07
N HIS A 337 -4.88 -5.20 8.11
CA HIS A 337 -5.37 -4.47 6.94
C HIS A 337 -5.45 -5.29 5.66
N GLY A 338 -5.14 -6.59 5.69
CA GLY A 338 -5.29 -7.44 4.51
C GLY A 338 -4.36 -7.07 3.34
N LEU A 339 -3.24 -6.40 3.61
CA LEU A 339 -2.33 -5.84 2.60
C LEU A 339 -0.88 -6.27 2.83
N GLU A 340 -0.60 -7.05 3.86
CA GLU A 340 0.74 -7.59 4.11
C GLU A 340 0.96 -8.85 3.26
N HIS A 341 2.20 -9.03 2.80
CA HIS A 341 2.63 -10.17 1.98
C HIS A 341 1.82 -10.45 0.70
N VAL A 342 1.24 -9.40 0.12
CA VAL A 342 0.50 -9.42 -1.15
C VAL A 342 1.03 -8.34 -2.10
N GLY A 343 0.87 -8.54 -3.42
CA GLY A 343 1.28 -7.57 -4.45
C GLY A 343 2.79 -7.25 -4.42
N HIS A 344 3.18 -5.97 -4.42
CA HIS A 344 4.60 -5.59 -4.32
C HIS A 344 5.31 -6.09 -3.06
N ARG A 345 4.59 -6.30 -1.94
CA ARG A 345 5.20 -6.88 -0.74
C ARG A 345 5.52 -8.35 -0.96
N GLU A 346 4.65 -9.08 -1.64
CA GLU A 346 4.94 -10.44 -2.12
C GLU A 346 6.17 -10.46 -3.04
N THR A 347 6.35 -9.45 -3.89
CA THR A 347 7.56 -9.34 -4.74
C THR A 347 8.82 -9.16 -3.89
N ALA A 348 8.75 -8.35 -2.83
CA ALA A 348 9.86 -8.19 -1.89
C ALA A 348 10.14 -9.49 -1.11
N ASP A 349 9.09 -10.22 -0.71
CA ASP A 349 9.17 -11.54 -0.08
C ASP A 349 9.86 -12.55 -1.00
N ARG A 350 9.48 -12.62 -2.27
CA ARG A 350 10.17 -13.47 -3.26
C ARG A 350 11.64 -13.12 -3.41
N ARG A 351 11.99 -11.82 -3.38
CA ARG A 351 13.38 -11.37 -3.42
C ARG A 351 14.13 -11.74 -2.13
N LYS A 352 13.46 -11.69 -0.97
CA LYS A 352 13.99 -12.14 0.32
C LYS A 352 14.34 -13.62 0.26
N ASP A 353 13.41 -14.45 -0.20
CA ASP A 353 13.61 -15.89 -0.33
C ASP A 353 14.75 -16.21 -1.31
N ALA A 354 14.80 -15.52 -2.44
CA ALA A 354 15.86 -15.70 -3.42
C ALA A 354 17.25 -15.35 -2.84
N ALA A 355 17.34 -14.29 -2.03
CA ALA A 355 18.59 -13.91 -1.37
C ALA A 355 19.05 -14.95 -0.33
N LEU A 356 18.11 -15.51 0.45
CA LEU A 356 18.39 -16.59 1.40
C LEU A 356 18.83 -17.88 0.68
N ARG A 357 18.11 -18.30 -0.37
CA ARG A 357 18.46 -19.48 -1.16
C ARG A 357 19.82 -19.33 -1.83
N ALA A 358 20.15 -18.16 -2.38
CA ALA A 358 21.47 -17.87 -2.93
C ALA A 358 22.60 -17.90 -1.87
N ALA A 359 22.26 -17.73 -0.59
CA ALA A 359 23.18 -17.85 0.53
C ALA A 359 23.24 -19.27 1.12
N GLY A 360 22.60 -20.27 0.48
CA GLY A 360 22.61 -21.67 0.90
C GLY A 360 21.52 -22.06 1.90
N TRP A 361 20.50 -21.21 2.11
CA TRP A 361 19.42 -21.46 3.06
C TRP A 361 18.16 -21.97 2.38
N GLN A 362 17.46 -22.89 3.05
CA GLN A 362 16.07 -23.21 2.71
C GLN A 362 15.14 -22.25 3.44
N VAL A 363 13.96 -22.02 2.86
CA VAL A 363 12.98 -21.08 3.40
C VAL A 363 11.64 -21.79 3.54
N VAL A 364 11.07 -21.74 4.74
CA VAL A 364 9.74 -22.27 5.06
C VAL A 364 8.87 -21.09 5.49
N ARG A 365 7.84 -20.75 4.72
CA ARG A 365 6.89 -19.71 5.11
C ARG A 365 5.60 -20.32 5.67
N LEU A 366 5.20 -19.90 6.85
CA LEU A 366 3.91 -20.19 7.47
C LEU A 366 2.90 -19.14 7.02
N ARG A 367 2.17 -19.42 5.94
CA ARG A 367 1.30 -18.45 5.26
C ARG A 367 -0.13 -18.55 5.77
N THR A 368 -0.59 -17.51 6.46
CA THR A 368 -1.94 -17.44 7.04
C THR A 368 -2.88 -16.51 6.27
N GLY A 369 -4.19 -16.71 6.42
CA GLY A 369 -5.18 -15.76 5.88
C GLY A 369 -5.32 -15.76 4.35
N LYS A 370 -5.43 -16.94 3.73
CA LYS A 370 -5.56 -17.14 2.26
C LYS A 370 -4.41 -16.52 1.45
N LEU A 371 -3.22 -16.46 2.03
CA LEU A 371 -2.00 -16.14 1.30
C LEU A 371 -1.58 -17.34 0.43
N PRO A 372 -1.32 -17.14 -0.87
CA PRO A 372 -0.80 -18.20 -1.74
C PRO A 372 0.64 -18.55 -1.35
N SER A 373 1.05 -19.81 -1.57
CA SER A 373 2.44 -20.23 -1.40
C SER A 373 3.39 -19.49 -2.36
N LEU A 374 4.59 -19.16 -1.88
CA LEU A 374 5.69 -18.56 -2.66
C LEU A 374 6.78 -19.58 -2.98
N GLY A 375 7.03 -20.52 -2.06
CA GLY A 375 8.01 -21.58 -2.19
C GLY A 375 7.41 -22.99 -2.08
N PRO A 376 8.20 -24.03 -2.43
CA PRO A 376 7.76 -25.43 -2.39
C PRO A 376 7.52 -25.96 -0.97
N HIS A 377 8.15 -25.34 0.03
CA HIS A 377 8.10 -25.74 1.44
C HIS A 377 7.14 -24.89 2.27
N ASP A 378 6.33 -24.05 1.63
CA ASP A 378 5.42 -23.14 2.34
C ASP A 378 4.21 -23.89 2.89
N LEU A 379 3.88 -23.62 4.16
CA LEU A 379 2.71 -24.20 4.83
C LEU A 379 1.57 -23.19 4.85
N GLN A 380 0.47 -23.51 4.18
CA GLN A 380 -0.77 -22.73 4.27
C GLN A 380 -1.57 -23.13 5.51
N LEU A 381 -1.87 -22.13 6.35
CA LEU A 381 -2.48 -22.32 7.66
C LEU A 381 -3.67 -21.35 7.84
N SER A 382 -4.64 -21.72 8.67
CA SER A 382 -5.69 -20.80 9.11
C SER A 382 -5.19 -19.81 10.16
N GLY A 383 -4.17 -20.20 10.93
CA GLY A 383 -3.55 -19.46 12.01
C GLY A 383 -2.51 -20.31 12.74
N LEU A 384 -2.00 -19.83 13.87
CA LEU A 384 -1.19 -20.65 14.77
C LEU A 384 -2.12 -21.59 15.55
N THR A 385 -1.83 -22.89 15.50
CA THR A 385 -2.64 -23.94 16.12
C THR A 385 -1.72 -25.01 16.71
N ARG A 386 -2.26 -25.91 17.54
CA ARG A 386 -1.50 -27.04 18.10
C ARG A 386 -0.84 -27.94 17.04
N GLN A 387 -1.34 -27.92 15.80
CA GLN A 387 -0.81 -28.70 14.68
C GLN A 387 0.27 -27.96 13.86
N THR A 388 0.50 -26.66 14.13
CA THR A 388 1.42 -25.86 13.33
C THR A 388 2.86 -26.34 13.45
N VAL A 389 3.38 -26.50 14.67
CA VAL A 389 4.75 -26.99 14.86
C VAL A 389 4.93 -28.45 14.46
N PRO A 390 4.01 -29.40 14.74
CA PRO A 390 4.08 -30.75 14.17
C PRO A 390 4.24 -30.75 12.65
N ARG A 391 3.42 -30.00 11.92
CA ARG A 391 3.53 -29.88 10.45
C ARG A 391 4.83 -29.23 10.01
N LEU A 392 5.32 -28.23 10.76
CA LEU A 392 6.62 -27.62 10.50
C LEU A 392 7.76 -28.62 10.69
N LEU A 393 7.73 -29.46 11.73
CA LEU A 393 8.73 -30.51 11.94
C LEU A 393 8.71 -31.52 10.79
N ASP A 394 7.54 -31.92 10.31
CA ASP A 394 7.44 -32.81 9.15
C ASP A 394 8.04 -32.17 7.88
N GLU A 395 7.82 -30.88 7.67
CA GLU A 395 8.44 -30.15 6.56
C GLU A 395 9.96 -30.05 6.72
N LEU A 396 10.46 -29.79 7.94
CA LEU A 396 11.89 -29.80 8.21
C LEU A 396 12.51 -31.17 7.91
N ARG A 397 11.81 -32.27 8.27
CA ARG A 397 12.23 -33.64 7.93
C ARG A 397 12.21 -33.89 6.43
N ALA A 398 11.25 -33.34 5.70
CA ALA A 398 11.24 -33.42 4.24
C ALA A 398 12.44 -32.70 3.61
N ILE A 399 12.88 -31.57 4.19
CA ILE A 399 14.01 -30.78 3.70
C ILE A 399 15.38 -31.38 4.06
N ARG A 400 15.52 -31.92 5.27
CA ARG A 400 16.82 -32.31 5.86
C ARG A 400 16.96 -33.79 6.20
N GLY A 401 15.89 -34.55 6.03
CA GLY A 401 15.80 -35.94 6.47
C GLY A 401 15.47 -36.04 7.96
N PRO A 402 14.75 -37.11 8.36
CA PRO A 402 14.38 -37.34 9.75
C PRO A 402 15.59 -37.50 10.66
N LEU A 403 16.65 -38.19 10.19
CA LEU A 403 17.86 -38.42 10.99
C LEU A 403 18.47 -37.12 11.53
N LEU A 404 18.59 -36.08 10.70
CA LEU A 404 19.18 -34.82 11.12
C LEU A 404 18.24 -34.04 12.03
N VAL A 405 16.95 -33.94 11.69
CA VAL A 405 15.99 -33.14 12.45
C VAL A 405 15.69 -33.76 13.82
N ASP A 406 15.53 -35.09 13.85
CA ASP A 406 15.17 -35.81 15.07
C ASP A 406 16.30 -35.79 16.10
N ALA A 407 17.56 -35.60 15.67
CA ALA A 407 18.71 -35.41 16.55
C ALA A 407 18.63 -34.12 17.40
N TYR A 408 17.84 -33.14 16.97
CA TYR A 408 17.63 -31.89 17.69
C TYR A 408 16.29 -31.85 18.45
N LEU A 409 15.50 -32.93 18.47
CA LEU A 409 14.26 -32.94 19.25
C LEU A 409 14.56 -32.95 20.74
N ARG A 410 13.85 -32.09 21.47
CA ARG A 410 13.87 -32.11 22.93
C ARG A 410 13.13 -33.35 23.42
N ARG A 411 13.75 -34.04 24.39
CA ARG A 411 13.19 -35.23 25.03
C ARG A 411 12.24 -34.86 26.17
#